data_AF-A0A7V4JLI5-F1
#
_entry.id   AF-A0A7V4JLI5-F1
#
_cell.length_a   1.000
_cell.length_b   1.000
_cell.length_c   1.000
_cell.angle_alpha   90.00
_cell.angle_beta   90.00
_cell.angle_gamma   90.00
#
_symmetry.space_group_name_H-M   'P 1'
#
loop_
_entity.id
_entity.type
_entity.pdbx_description
1 polymer ?
#
loop_
_entity_poly.entity_id
_entity_poly.type
_entity_poly.pdbx_seq_one_letter_code
_entity_poly.pdbx_strand_id
1 'polypeptide(L)'
;MENYQCNASSGSHSWRSNSCTGTSEKKVQTFTGIRKLLGWVLILFFSCTPAFRENFEPSVQPVEDLQYFKPQEEKYFAGDPMPFFHEGIFHVYWLLDYNHVPAGHAWAHFSTADLQHWTHHPLALTITLPFEKSICTGSVIFHNGLYYAFYATRTQDNGRTEFVSYAKSSDGISFIKQQPNPLIIAPQEYESAHFRDPHVFYDDSSKKFHMLITTALRKADLEKNRYCLLRYTSKDLIHWTCQGPFYYTGSDKGFAYPECPDLFKWNGWYYLLFKIYGGTYYRMSHSLNGPFVAPPSDNLSNDYAMVLKTAPFGEQRRIAVGFIPSRAGNKDDGQWTYGGNLVFRELVQKADGTLAAVFCEEMMPAIDSGFHYEVQEEYCVDSPDRFAYYALKNVPVNARIRMKVDPMGPNTSTGMLLRYGERGFYELSFDAAANKVNLGNTSIERVKGLDVPFEVDVVMKHDIIDVCIDRRRCILNRCPEQKGNQLLLFVHNGKVSFKNLIIEKLKE
;
A
#
# COMPACT_ATOMS: atom_id res chain seq x y z
N MET A 1 -27.87 -47.49 -9.20
CA MET A 1 -27.83 -48.17 -10.51
C MET A 1 -27.23 -47.18 -11.49
N GLU A 2 -26.04 -47.28 -12.06
CA GLU A 2 -24.89 -48.20 -12.09
C GLU A 2 -23.67 -47.27 -12.34
N ASN A 3 -22.65 -47.28 -11.49
CA ASN A 3 -21.39 -48.02 -11.60
C ASN A 3 -20.56 -47.77 -12.87
N TYR A 4 -19.39 -47.14 -12.68
CA TYR A 4 -18.13 -47.61 -13.28
C TYR A 4 -17.01 -47.55 -12.24
N GLN A 5 -16.66 -48.73 -11.72
CA GLN A 5 -15.41 -49.05 -11.05
C GLN A 5 -14.44 -49.67 -12.07
N CYS A 6 -13.14 -49.46 -11.89
CA CYS A 6 -12.13 -50.42 -12.31
C CYS A 6 -11.02 -50.50 -11.23
N ASN A 7 -10.96 -51.66 -10.57
CA ASN A 7 -9.87 -52.17 -9.72
C ASN A 7 -8.68 -52.61 -10.60
N ALA A 8 -7.43 -52.27 -10.29
CA ALA A 8 -6.49 -52.90 -9.35
C ALA A 8 -5.74 -54.15 -9.87
N SER A 9 -4.39 -54.12 -9.81
CA SER A 9 -3.44 -55.22 -9.49
C SER A 9 -2.01 -54.80 -9.94
N SER A 10 -1.08 -54.49 -9.03
CA SER A 10 -0.22 -55.35 -8.18
C SER A 10 1.05 -55.84 -8.88
N GLY A 11 2.23 -55.48 -8.35
CA GLY A 11 3.53 -56.00 -8.76
C GLY A 11 4.70 -55.41 -7.95
N SER A 12 4.94 -56.00 -6.79
CA SER A 12 6.16 -55.87 -5.97
C SER A 12 7.44 -56.16 -6.77
N HIS A 13 8.61 -55.59 -6.40
CA HIS A 13 9.92 -56.28 -6.38
C HIS A 13 11.00 -55.46 -5.63
N SER A 14 11.99 -56.20 -5.14
CA SER A 14 12.81 -56.00 -3.95
C SER A 14 14.17 -55.33 -4.15
N TRP A 15 14.69 -54.77 -3.06
CA TRP A 15 16.09 -54.37 -2.81
C TRP A 15 17.12 -55.49 -3.06
N ARG A 16 18.25 -55.17 -3.70
CA ARG A 16 19.56 -55.81 -3.45
C ARG A 16 20.74 -54.88 -3.72
N SER A 17 21.62 -54.83 -2.73
CA SER A 17 22.99 -54.32 -2.71
C SER A 17 23.92 -55.15 -3.60
N ASN A 18 24.96 -54.52 -4.17
CA ASN A 18 26.19 -55.21 -4.56
C ASN A 18 27.41 -54.34 -4.24
N SER A 19 28.17 -54.83 -3.27
CA SER A 19 29.58 -54.52 -3.00
C SER A 19 30.48 -55.34 -3.90
N CYS A 20 31.53 -54.74 -4.47
CA CYS A 20 32.67 -55.48 -5.00
C CYS A 20 33.97 -54.97 -4.36
N THR A 21 34.65 -55.93 -3.74
CA THR A 21 35.97 -55.91 -3.10
C THR A 21 37.10 -55.95 -4.14
N GLY A 22 38.26 -55.36 -3.82
CA GLY A 22 39.49 -55.54 -4.58
C GLY A 22 40.69 -54.86 -3.92
N THR A 23 41.35 -55.60 -3.03
CA THR A 23 42.60 -55.28 -2.31
C THR A 23 43.84 -55.31 -3.21
N SER A 24 44.81 -54.40 -3.00
CA SER A 24 46.23 -54.79 -2.85
C SER A 24 47.06 -53.67 -2.20
N GLU A 25 47.79 -54.04 -1.16
CA GLU A 25 48.84 -53.26 -0.51
C GLU A 25 50.13 -53.26 -1.36
N LYS A 26 50.93 -52.19 -1.32
CA LYS A 26 52.37 -52.28 -1.04
C LYS A 26 53.03 -50.93 -0.72
N LYS A 27 53.84 -51.04 0.33
CA LYS A 27 54.70 -50.13 1.11
C LYS A 27 55.79 -49.32 0.36
N VAL A 28 56.08 -48.12 0.94
CA VAL A 28 57.43 -47.56 1.32
C VAL A 28 58.30 -47.07 0.13
N GLN A 29 59.01 -45.92 0.10
CA GLN A 29 59.83 -45.20 1.09
C GLN A 29 60.12 -43.74 0.65
N THR A 30 60.62 -42.97 1.61
CA THR A 30 61.06 -41.56 1.67
C THR A 30 61.91 -40.99 0.53
N PHE A 31 61.75 -39.68 0.27
CA PHE A 31 62.83 -38.80 -0.23
C PHE A 31 62.87 -37.47 0.54
N THR A 32 64.06 -37.18 1.07
CA THR A 32 64.54 -35.93 1.69
C THR A 32 64.69 -34.80 0.67
N GLY A 33 64.42 -33.56 1.07
CA GLY A 33 64.85 -32.39 0.29
C GLY A 33 64.27 -31.05 0.74
N ILE A 34 65.01 -30.35 1.62
CA ILE A 34 64.77 -28.95 1.99
C ILE A 34 65.10 -28.06 0.78
N ARG A 35 64.13 -27.26 0.31
CA ARG A 35 64.40 -25.99 -0.39
C ARG A 35 63.36 -24.94 0.02
N LYS A 36 63.89 -23.83 0.56
CA LYS A 36 63.17 -22.60 0.90
C LYS A 36 62.44 -22.06 -0.34
N LEU A 37 61.14 -21.82 -0.23
CA LEU A 37 60.42 -20.85 -1.07
C LEU A 37 59.80 -19.80 -0.15
N LEU A 38 60.19 -18.53 -0.35
CA LEU A 38 59.51 -17.38 0.19
C LEU A 38 58.07 -17.38 -0.34
N GLY A 39 57.11 -17.74 0.51
CA GLY A 39 55.69 -17.54 0.24
C GLY A 39 55.32 -16.10 0.56
N TRP A 40 54.97 -15.34 -0.47
CA TRP A 40 54.27 -14.07 -0.33
C TRP A 40 52.96 -14.33 0.42
N VAL A 41 52.82 -13.75 1.61
CA VAL A 41 51.52 -13.67 2.28
C VAL A 41 50.68 -12.67 1.49
N LEU A 42 49.89 -13.17 0.53
CA LEU A 42 48.76 -12.43 0.00
C LEU A 42 47.77 -12.29 1.17
N ILE A 43 47.81 -11.15 1.86
CA ILE A 43 46.68 -10.69 2.65
C ILE A 43 45.58 -10.41 1.64
N LEU A 44 44.75 -11.41 1.38
CA LEU A 44 43.44 -11.22 0.77
C LEU A 44 42.65 -10.36 1.75
N PHE A 45 42.73 -9.04 1.57
CA PHE A 45 41.63 -8.18 1.94
C PHE A 45 40.43 -8.73 1.15
N PHE A 46 39.60 -9.53 1.80
CA PHE A 46 38.21 -9.57 1.42
C PHE A 46 37.74 -8.14 1.56
N SER A 47 37.72 -7.41 0.44
CA SER A 47 36.82 -6.28 0.31
C SER A 47 35.44 -6.86 0.53
N CYS A 48 34.95 -6.71 1.75
CA CYS A 48 33.53 -6.72 2.01
C CYS A 48 32.98 -5.66 1.06
N THR A 49 32.42 -6.08 -0.07
CA THR A 49 31.66 -5.16 -0.92
C THR A 49 30.62 -4.56 0.00
N PRO A 50 30.59 -3.22 0.16
CA PRO A 50 29.66 -2.62 1.09
C PRO A 50 28.26 -3.07 0.74
N ALA A 51 27.55 -3.56 1.75
CA ALA A 51 26.11 -3.71 1.76
C ALA A 51 25.47 -2.46 1.13
N PHE A 52 24.45 -2.68 0.32
CA PHE A 52 23.44 -1.71 -0.11
C PHE A 52 23.71 -0.26 0.34
N ARG A 53 24.49 0.51 -0.44
CA ARG A 53 24.70 1.93 -0.14
C ARG A 53 23.60 2.70 -0.83
N GLU A 54 22.54 2.97 -0.08
CA GLU A 54 21.42 3.77 -0.55
C GLU A 54 21.89 5.21 -0.73
N ASN A 55 22.16 5.59 -1.98
CA ASN A 55 22.45 6.96 -2.37
C ASN A 55 21.12 7.67 -2.70
N PHE A 56 20.21 7.71 -1.73
CA PHE A 56 19.02 8.57 -1.81
C PHE A 56 19.45 10.00 -1.48
N GLU A 57 19.09 10.95 -2.35
CA GLU A 57 19.47 12.36 -2.21
C GLU A 57 18.24 13.20 -1.85
N PRO A 58 18.07 13.61 -0.58
CA PRO A 58 16.92 14.42 -0.16
C PRO A 58 16.84 15.77 -0.88
N SER A 59 17.99 16.36 -1.24
CA SER A 59 18.08 17.69 -1.83
C SER A 59 17.58 17.80 -3.27
N VAL A 60 17.44 16.68 -3.99
CA VAL A 60 16.92 16.69 -5.36
C VAL A 60 15.42 16.47 -5.42
N GLN A 61 14.78 16.09 -4.31
CA GLN A 61 13.35 15.76 -4.28
C GLN A 61 12.48 17.03 -4.35
N PRO A 62 11.27 16.95 -4.93
CA PRO A 62 10.33 18.06 -4.95
C PRO A 62 9.87 18.43 -3.54
N VAL A 63 9.79 19.72 -3.24
CA VAL A 63 9.36 20.26 -1.92
C VAL A 63 7.90 20.73 -1.91
N GLU A 64 7.21 20.63 -3.05
CA GLU A 64 5.81 20.97 -3.26
C GLU A 64 5.16 19.89 -4.14
N ASP A 65 3.83 19.87 -4.25
CA ASP A 65 3.09 18.96 -5.15
C ASP A 65 3.34 17.45 -4.91
N LEU A 66 3.45 17.01 -3.65
CA LEU A 66 3.71 15.60 -3.29
C LEU A 66 2.52 14.64 -3.49
N GLN A 67 1.37 15.11 -3.97
CA GLN A 67 0.32 14.21 -4.43
C GLN A 67 0.81 13.47 -5.67
N TYR A 68 0.84 12.14 -5.58
CA TYR A 68 1.48 11.25 -6.56
C TYR A 68 3.02 11.33 -6.55
N PHE A 69 3.63 11.62 -5.39
CA PHE A 69 5.08 11.66 -5.24
C PHE A 69 5.76 10.35 -5.65
N LYS A 70 6.77 10.42 -6.50
CA LYS A 70 7.75 9.36 -6.77
C LYS A 70 9.15 9.97 -6.59
N PRO A 71 10.14 9.22 -6.07
CA PRO A 71 11.52 9.69 -6.01
C PRO A 71 12.04 10.14 -7.37
N GLN A 72 12.83 11.21 -7.38
CA GLN A 72 13.40 11.77 -8.62
C GLN A 72 14.44 10.84 -9.25
N GLU A 73 15.17 10.07 -8.45
CA GLU A 73 16.10 9.09 -8.97
C GLU A 73 15.34 7.91 -9.57
N GLU A 74 15.51 7.68 -10.87
CA GLU A 74 14.70 6.74 -11.67
C GLU A 74 14.67 5.30 -11.11
N LYS A 75 15.73 4.89 -10.43
CA LYS A 75 15.89 3.55 -9.84
C LYS A 75 15.07 3.34 -8.56
N TYR A 76 14.49 4.39 -7.99
CA TYR A 76 13.76 4.33 -6.73
C TYR A 76 12.25 4.50 -6.92
N PHE A 77 11.51 3.80 -6.06
CA PHE A 77 10.06 3.83 -6.01
C PHE A 77 9.58 3.94 -4.56
N ALA A 78 8.41 4.53 -4.35
CA ALA A 78 7.82 4.62 -3.02
C ALA A 78 6.87 3.45 -2.77
N GLY A 79 7.12 2.68 -1.71
CA GLY A 79 6.28 1.61 -1.21
C GLY A 79 5.45 2.03 0.00
N ASP A 80 5.21 1.09 0.91
CA ASP A 80 4.34 1.27 2.08
C ASP A 80 4.69 2.55 2.88
N PRO A 81 3.71 3.43 3.13
CA PRO A 81 3.90 4.61 3.96
C PRO A 81 3.54 4.33 5.44
N MET A 82 4.17 5.10 6.31
CA MET A 82 4.03 5.05 7.77
C MET A 82 3.89 6.50 8.27
N PRO A 83 2.71 7.12 8.08
CA PRO A 83 2.48 8.48 8.52
C PRO A 83 2.46 8.58 10.04
N PHE A 84 2.91 9.71 10.55
CA PHE A 84 3.01 10.01 11.98
C PHE A 84 2.85 11.50 12.20
N PHE A 85 2.17 11.90 13.28
CA PHE A 85 1.96 13.31 13.61
C PHE A 85 2.39 13.60 15.03
N HIS A 86 3.19 14.65 15.19
CA HIS A 86 3.67 15.10 16.48
C HIS A 86 3.97 16.59 16.47
N GLU A 87 3.50 17.30 17.51
CA GLU A 87 3.79 18.72 17.74
C GLU A 87 3.62 19.64 16.50
N GLY A 88 2.55 19.43 15.73
CA GLY A 88 2.23 20.26 14.57
C GLY A 88 2.89 19.81 13.26
N ILE A 89 3.76 18.80 13.30
CA ILE A 89 4.46 18.29 12.12
C ILE A 89 3.90 16.93 11.73
N PHE A 90 3.54 16.80 10.44
CA PHE A 90 3.16 15.56 9.80
C PHE A 90 4.37 14.94 9.12
N HIS A 91 4.81 13.81 9.64
CA HIS A 91 5.89 13.00 9.10
C HIS A 91 5.32 11.88 8.25
N VAL A 92 5.98 11.59 7.13
CA VAL A 92 5.73 10.38 6.35
C VAL A 92 7.06 9.66 6.22
N TYR A 93 7.19 8.57 6.97
CA TYR A 93 8.21 7.57 6.65
C TYR A 93 7.63 6.67 5.55
N TRP A 94 8.46 6.15 4.66
CA TRP A 94 7.98 5.30 3.57
C TRP A 94 9.08 4.35 3.11
N LEU A 95 8.68 3.18 2.60
CA LEU A 95 9.62 2.20 2.09
C LEU A 95 10.24 2.66 0.76
N LEU A 96 11.55 2.90 0.76
CA LEU A 96 12.34 3.12 -0.45
C LEU A 96 12.58 1.76 -1.12
N ASP A 97 11.94 1.55 -2.27
CA ASP A 97 12.12 0.37 -3.11
C ASP A 97 13.15 0.63 -4.21
N TYR A 98 13.99 -0.37 -4.49
CA TYR A 98 15.04 -0.29 -5.50
C TYR A 98 14.71 -1.16 -6.72
N ASN A 99 14.25 -0.49 -7.78
CA ASN A 99 14.01 -1.05 -9.11
C ASN A 99 13.19 -2.36 -9.11
N HIS A 100 12.29 -2.54 -8.13
CA HIS A 100 11.49 -3.75 -7.96
C HIS A 100 12.33 -5.04 -7.84
N VAL A 101 13.62 -4.92 -7.55
CA VAL A 101 14.53 -6.05 -7.35
C VAL A 101 14.37 -6.50 -5.89
N PRO A 102 14.53 -7.80 -5.57
CA PRO A 102 14.46 -8.32 -4.19
C PRO A 102 15.57 -7.83 -3.23
N ALA A 103 16.08 -6.61 -3.41
CA ALA A 103 17.30 -6.09 -2.82
C ALA A 103 17.11 -5.45 -1.43
N GLY A 104 15.92 -5.58 -0.85
CA GLY A 104 15.60 -5.02 0.46
C GLY A 104 14.96 -3.65 0.36
N HIS A 105 14.55 -3.12 1.52
CA HIS A 105 13.95 -1.79 1.63
C HIS A 105 14.61 -1.06 2.80
N ALA A 106 14.52 0.26 2.77
CA ALA A 106 14.81 1.18 3.86
C ALA A 106 13.67 2.17 4.05
N TRP A 107 13.72 2.93 5.14
CA TRP A 107 12.78 4.00 5.41
C TRP A 107 13.37 5.35 4.97
N ALA A 108 12.80 5.92 3.92
CA ALA A 108 12.96 7.33 3.59
C ALA A 108 11.93 8.17 4.34
N HIS A 109 12.15 9.49 4.42
CA HIS A 109 11.38 10.37 5.30
C HIS A 109 11.25 11.77 4.71
N PHE A 110 10.03 12.30 4.72
CA PHE A 110 9.75 13.73 4.55
C PHE A 110 8.69 14.19 5.55
N SER A 111 8.62 15.49 5.80
CA SER A 111 7.63 16.06 6.73
C SER A 111 7.11 17.43 6.29
N THR A 112 5.97 17.83 6.83
CA THR A 112 5.32 19.12 6.55
C THR A 112 4.54 19.62 7.76
N ALA A 113 4.30 20.92 7.82
CA ALA A 113 3.38 21.55 8.77
C ALA A 113 2.02 21.92 8.14
N ASP A 114 1.91 21.90 6.80
CA ASP A 114 0.78 22.50 6.07
C ASP A 114 0.27 21.66 4.89
N LEU A 115 0.87 20.49 4.63
CA LEU A 115 0.58 19.63 3.47
C LEU A 115 0.82 20.31 2.11
N GLN A 116 1.61 21.38 2.06
CA GLN A 116 1.96 22.08 0.81
C GLN A 116 3.47 22.14 0.64
N HIS A 117 4.18 22.54 1.70
CA HIS A 117 5.62 22.68 1.70
C HIS A 117 6.24 21.54 2.52
N TRP A 118 7.17 20.82 1.90
CA TRP A 118 7.72 19.58 2.41
C TRP A 118 9.22 19.66 2.58
N THR A 119 9.71 19.12 3.69
CA THR A 119 11.14 18.96 3.97
C THR A 119 11.49 17.49 3.83
N HIS A 120 12.41 17.17 2.91
CA HIS A 120 12.98 15.84 2.78
C HIS A 120 14.16 15.67 3.73
N HIS A 121 14.19 14.52 4.40
CA HIS A 121 15.19 14.18 5.40
C HIS A 121 16.12 13.07 4.90
N PRO A 122 17.30 12.90 5.52
CA PRO A 122 18.09 11.69 5.33
C PRO A 122 17.30 10.41 5.61
N LEU A 123 17.79 9.28 5.10
CA LEU A 123 17.18 7.98 5.36
C LEU A 123 17.10 7.72 6.87
N ALA A 124 15.89 7.41 7.34
CA ALA A 124 15.59 7.23 8.75
C ALA A 124 16.09 5.87 9.27
N LEU A 125 15.92 4.81 8.48
CA LEU A 125 16.37 3.45 8.81
C LEU A 125 16.85 2.73 7.56
N THR A 126 18.09 2.21 7.60
CA THR A 126 18.71 1.49 6.49
C THR A 126 19.16 0.09 6.91
N ILE A 127 19.59 -0.73 5.96
CA ILE A 127 20.22 -2.03 6.25
C ILE A 127 21.64 -1.78 6.80
N THR A 128 21.87 -2.12 8.05
CA THR A 128 23.17 -1.86 8.72
C THR A 128 23.77 -3.10 9.39
N LEU A 129 23.01 -4.19 9.53
CA LEU A 129 23.46 -5.42 10.16
C LEU A 129 23.52 -6.58 9.13
N PRO A 130 24.51 -7.50 9.23
CA PRO A 130 24.69 -8.57 8.24
C PRO A 130 23.51 -9.53 8.08
N PHE A 131 22.68 -9.71 9.10
CA PHE A 131 21.50 -10.58 9.03
C PHE A 131 20.29 -9.90 8.37
N GLU A 132 20.31 -8.58 8.22
CA GLU A 132 19.20 -7.81 7.64
C GLU A 132 19.19 -7.98 6.12
N LYS A 133 18.03 -8.36 5.59
CA LYS A 133 17.73 -8.35 4.16
C LYS A 133 16.85 -7.19 3.76
N SER A 134 15.92 -6.78 4.62
CA SER A 134 15.00 -5.66 4.38
C SER A 134 14.51 -5.08 5.70
N ILE A 135 14.42 -3.76 5.75
CA ILE A 135 13.68 -3.03 6.78
C ILE A 135 12.26 -2.82 6.25
N CYS A 136 11.31 -3.56 6.80
CA CYS A 136 9.93 -3.58 6.31
C CYS A 136 9.05 -2.59 7.08
N THR A 137 7.77 -2.55 6.70
CA THR A 137 6.75 -1.63 7.22
C THR A 137 6.59 -1.74 8.73
N GLY A 138 6.11 -0.65 9.34
CA GLY A 138 5.91 -0.57 10.77
C GLY A 138 5.11 0.66 11.20
N SER A 139 5.53 1.29 12.29
CA SER A 139 4.89 2.50 12.84
C SER A 139 5.86 3.28 13.73
N VAL A 140 5.57 4.57 13.90
CA VAL A 140 6.29 5.45 14.82
C VAL A 140 5.36 5.90 15.95
N ILE A 141 5.87 5.95 17.17
CA ILE A 141 5.20 6.53 18.33
C ILE A 141 6.18 7.42 19.10
N PHE A 142 5.69 8.56 19.61
CA PHE A 142 6.46 9.41 20.51
C PHE A 142 6.05 9.17 21.97
N HIS A 143 7.04 9.00 22.85
CA HIS A 143 6.81 8.86 24.28
C HIS A 143 8.04 9.32 25.08
N ASN A 144 7.80 10.11 26.14
CA ASN A 144 8.83 10.60 27.07
C ASN A 144 10.06 11.22 26.38
N GLY A 145 9.83 12.10 25.40
CA GLY A 145 10.92 12.83 24.72
C GLY A 145 11.64 12.03 23.64
N LEU A 146 11.17 10.83 23.30
CA LEU A 146 11.79 9.97 22.29
C LEU A 146 10.76 9.46 21.29
N TYR A 147 11.19 9.41 20.03
CA TYR A 147 10.50 8.72 18.95
C TYR A 147 10.95 7.27 18.93
N TYR A 148 10.01 6.35 18.82
CA TYR A 148 10.24 4.92 18.67
C TYR A 148 9.68 4.47 17.32
N ALA A 149 10.57 4.05 16.42
CA ALA A 149 10.18 3.39 15.19
C ALA A 149 10.17 1.88 15.43
N PHE A 150 9.00 1.26 15.37
CA PHE A 150 8.86 -0.20 15.38
C PHE A 150 8.72 -0.68 13.94
N TYR A 151 9.47 -1.71 13.56
CA TYR A 151 9.53 -2.19 12.19
C TYR A 151 9.76 -3.69 12.14
N ALA A 152 9.32 -4.32 11.06
CA ALA A 152 9.66 -5.71 10.79
C ALA A 152 11.03 -5.78 10.11
N THR A 153 11.84 -6.75 10.51
CA THR A 153 13.13 -7.05 9.88
C THR A 153 13.02 -8.40 9.19
N ARG A 154 13.15 -8.41 7.86
CA ARG A 154 13.27 -9.64 7.09
C ARG A 154 14.73 -10.05 7.02
N THR A 155 15.04 -11.31 7.30
CA THR A 155 16.42 -11.78 7.37
C THR A 155 16.93 -12.34 6.03
N GLN A 156 18.24 -12.54 5.93
CA GLN A 156 18.90 -13.10 4.74
C GLN A 156 18.64 -14.61 4.52
N ASP A 157 17.86 -15.27 5.37
CA ASP A 157 17.54 -16.72 5.30
C ASP A 157 16.56 -17.10 4.16
N ASN A 158 16.75 -16.50 2.99
CA ASN A 158 15.77 -16.40 1.90
C ASN A 158 14.50 -15.62 2.27
N GLY A 159 14.53 -14.82 3.33
CA GLY A 159 13.36 -14.06 3.80
C GLY A 159 12.27 -14.95 4.39
N ARG A 160 12.65 -16.11 4.93
CA ARG A 160 11.75 -17.06 5.57
C ARG A 160 11.43 -16.65 7.00
N THR A 161 12.22 -15.74 7.57
CA THR A 161 12.02 -15.22 8.92
C THR A 161 11.88 -13.72 8.91
N GLU A 162 10.80 -13.25 9.53
CA GLU A 162 10.54 -11.88 9.92
C GLU A 162 10.43 -11.81 11.46
N PHE A 163 10.94 -10.74 12.04
CA PHE A 163 10.78 -10.44 13.46
C PHE A 163 10.59 -8.93 13.67
N VAL A 164 10.09 -8.54 14.83
CA VAL A 164 9.93 -7.12 15.18
C VAL A 164 11.21 -6.60 15.82
N SER A 165 11.61 -5.42 15.36
CA SER A 165 12.68 -4.58 15.87
C SER A 165 12.13 -3.19 16.19
N TYR A 166 12.90 -2.40 16.92
CA TYR A 166 12.69 -0.99 17.15
C TYR A 166 14.00 -0.20 17.04
N ALA A 167 13.85 1.09 16.77
CA ALA A 167 14.91 2.07 16.85
C ALA A 167 14.39 3.33 17.57
N LYS A 168 15.30 4.08 18.21
CA LYS A 168 14.99 5.30 18.95
C LYS A 168 15.58 6.52 18.27
N SER A 169 14.89 7.64 18.34
CA SER A 169 15.37 8.93 17.89
C SER A 169 14.97 10.03 18.89
N SER A 170 15.83 11.04 19.04
CA SER A 170 15.52 12.26 19.79
C SER A 170 14.93 13.37 18.92
N ASP A 171 15.09 13.29 17.59
CA ASP A 171 14.68 14.32 16.63
C ASP A 171 13.60 13.85 15.64
N GLY A 172 13.26 12.56 15.64
CA GLY A 172 12.33 11.95 14.70
C GLY A 172 12.90 11.81 13.28
N ILE A 173 14.19 12.07 13.07
CA ILE A 173 14.85 12.03 11.76
C ILE A 173 15.87 10.89 11.75
N SER A 174 16.82 10.90 12.68
CA SER A 174 17.90 9.90 12.74
C SER A 174 17.61 8.87 13.82
N PHE A 175 17.51 7.59 13.45
CA PHE A 175 17.17 6.51 14.37
C PHE A 175 18.35 5.60 14.71
N ILE A 176 18.52 5.31 15.99
CA ILE A 176 19.49 4.36 16.52
C ILE A 176 18.78 3.05 16.84
N LYS A 177 19.14 1.98 16.13
CA LYS A 177 18.58 0.64 16.32
C LYS A 177 18.85 0.10 17.72
N GLN A 178 17.88 -0.62 18.27
CA GLN A 178 18.01 -1.29 19.56
C GLN A 178 19.20 -2.26 19.61
N GLN A 179 19.70 -2.50 20.82
CA GLN A 179 20.53 -3.65 21.16
C GLN A 179 20.07 -4.21 22.52
N PRO A 180 19.90 -5.54 22.65
CA PRO A 180 20.00 -6.56 21.60
C PRO A 180 18.82 -6.49 20.60
N ASN A 181 19.03 -7.04 19.41
CA ASN A 181 18.03 -7.23 18.35
C ASN A 181 17.91 -8.74 18.06
N PRO A 182 16.70 -9.33 17.94
CA PRO A 182 15.37 -8.71 17.80
C PRO A 182 14.65 -8.35 19.10
N LEU A 183 13.54 -7.59 18.99
CA LEU A 183 12.62 -7.30 20.10
C LEU A 183 11.65 -8.46 20.35
N ILE A 184 10.96 -8.90 19.29
CA ILE A 184 9.94 -9.96 19.37
C ILE A 184 10.15 -10.90 18.19
N ILE A 185 10.32 -12.19 18.50
CA ILE A 185 10.23 -13.28 17.53
C ILE A 185 8.84 -13.89 17.55
N ALA A 186 8.39 -14.43 16.42
CA ALA A 186 7.12 -15.12 16.33
C ALA A 186 7.05 -16.28 17.35
N PRO A 187 6.00 -16.37 18.19
CA PRO A 187 5.78 -17.54 19.03
C PRO A 187 5.59 -18.79 18.16
N GLN A 188 5.84 -19.98 18.73
CA GLN A 188 5.87 -21.23 17.97
C GLN A 188 4.54 -21.53 17.26
N GLU A 189 3.43 -21.09 17.82
CA GLU A 189 2.08 -21.25 17.29
C GLU A 189 1.83 -20.42 16.02
N TYR A 190 2.66 -19.41 15.74
CA TYR A 190 2.48 -18.45 14.65
C TYR A 190 3.59 -18.55 13.62
N GLU A 191 3.27 -18.17 12.38
CA GLU A 191 4.21 -18.15 11.27
C GLU A 191 5.22 -17.02 11.40
N SER A 192 6.50 -17.40 11.32
CA SER A 192 7.63 -16.46 11.30
C SER A 192 7.84 -15.81 9.93
N ALA A 193 7.40 -16.43 8.84
CA ALA A 193 7.57 -15.90 7.49
C ALA A 193 6.66 -14.71 7.19
N HIS A 194 5.63 -14.51 8.01
CA HIS A 194 4.72 -13.37 7.87
C HIS A 194 4.48 -12.63 9.18
N PHE A 195 5.50 -12.53 10.03
CA PHE A 195 5.44 -11.83 11.32
C PHE A 195 5.93 -10.38 11.18
N ARG A 196 5.03 -9.50 10.70
CA ARG A 196 5.43 -8.16 10.23
C ARG A 196 4.41 -7.06 10.51
N ASP A 197 4.74 -5.87 10.02
CA ASP A 197 3.94 -4.64 10.05
C ASP A 197 3.51 -4.19 11.46
N PRO A 198 4.44 -4.10 12.45
CA PRO A 198 4.09 -3.72 13.80
C PRO A 198 3.43 -2.33 13.85
N HIS A 199 2.19 -2.28 14.32
CA HIS A 199 1.45 -1.03 14.57
C HIS A 199 1.32 -0.78 16.06
N VAL A 200 2.01 0.25 16.56
CA VAL A 200 2.06 0.61 17.98
C VAL A 200 1.22 1.85 18.26
N PHE A 201 0.38 1.76 19.28
CA PHE A 201 -0.41 2.88 19.78
C PHE A 201 -0.53 2.82 21.31
N TYR A 202 -0.76 3.97 21.92
CA TYR A 202 -1.10 4.07 23.33
C TYR A 202 -2.63 4.11 23.49
N ASP A 203 -3.15 3.32 24.42
CA ASP A 203 -4.57 3.38 24.77
C ASP A 203 -4.76 3.95 26.18
N ASP A 204 -5.42 5.10 26.24
CA ASP A 204 -5.67 5.83 27.48
C ASP A 204 -6.54 5.06 28.47
N SER A 205 -7.45 4.21 28.00
CA SER A 205 -8.37 3.48 28.88
C SER A 205 -7.66 2.39 29.67
N SER A 206 -6.75 1.67 29.02
CA SER A 206 -5.96 0.60 29.61
C SER A 206 -4.63 1.07 30.19
N LYS A 207 -4.22 2.32 29.91
CA LYS A 207 -2.93 2.91 30.31
C LYS A 207 -1.75 2.04 29.88
N LYS A 208 -1.83 1.47 28.68
CA LYS A 208 -0.83 0.58 28.11
C LYS A 208 -0.58 0.93 26.65
N PHE A 209 0.63 0.60 26.21
CA PHE A 209 0.95 0.49 24.81
C PHE A 209 0.43 -0.84 24.28
N HIS A 210 -0.06 -0.82 23.05
CA HIS A 210 -0.50 -1.98 22.30
C HIS A 210 0.29 -2.05 21.01
N MET A 211 0.58 -3.26 20.55
CA MET A 211 1.19 -3.53 19.26
C MET A 211 0.36 -4.58 18.54
N LEU A 212 -0.03 -4.31 17.30
CA LEU A 212 -0.63 -5.28 16.39
C LEU A 212 0.43 -5.76 15.40
N ILE A 213 0.50 -7.05 15.15
CA ILE A 213 1.45 -7.69 14.22
C ILE A 213 0.66 -8.60 13.28
N THR A 214 0.85 -8.43 11.98
CA THR A 214 0.35 -9.36 10.95
C THR A 214 1.00 -10.71 11.15
N THR A 215 0.22 -11.80 11.15
CA THR A 215 0.75 -13.19 11.11
C THR A 215 -0.38 -14.19 10.78
N ALA A 216 -0.08 -15.48 10.87
CA ALA A 216 -1.07 -16.55 10.85
C ALA A 216 -0.73 -17.64 11.88
N LEU A 217 -1.74 -18.33 12.40
CA LEU A 217 -1.55 -19.57 13.15
C LEU A 217 -0.91 -20.62 12.24
N ARG A 218 0.12 -21.36 12.68
CA ARG A 218 0.77 -22.44 11.90
C ARG A 218 -0.15 -23.62 11.63
N LYS A 219 -1.01 -23.95 12.59
CA LYS A 219 -2.04 -24.98 12.43
C LYS A 219 -3.33 -24.29 12.00
N ALA A 220 -3.83 -24.65 10.83
CA ALA A 220 -5.16 -24.25 10.41
C ALA A 220 -6.19 -24.94 11.32
N ASP A 221 -7.12 -24.15 11.83
CA ASP A 221 -8.35 -24.64 12.43
C ASP A 221 -9.42 -24.53 11.34
N LEU A 222 -10.11 -25.61 10.99
CA LEU A 222 -11.12 -25.56 9.92
C LEU A 222 -12.31 -24.66 10.30
N GLU A 223 -12.52 -24.45 11.60
CA GLU A 223 -13.60 -23.62 12.15
C GLU A 223 -13.18 -22.14 12.31
N LYS A 224 -11.88 -21.81 12.17
CA LYS A 224 -11.36 -20.45 12.32
C LYS A 224 -10.34 -20.12 11.25
N ASN A 225 -10.52 -19.00 10.56
CA ASN A 225 -9.45 -18.50 9.69
C ASN A 225 -8.15 -18.33 10.50
N ARG A 226 -7.04 -18.80 9.95
CA ARG A 226 -5.70 -18.75 10.56
C ARG A 226 -5.02 -17.39 10.45
N TYR A 227 -5.36 -16.57 9.46
CA TYR A 227 -4.75 -15.25 9.22
C TYR A 227 -5.27 -14.23 10.23
N CYS A 228 -4.36 -13.57 10.95
CA CYS A 228 -4.73 -12.76 12.09
C CYS A 228 -3.79 -11.59 12.34
N LEU A 229 -4.27 -10.66 13.16
CA LEU A 229 -3.46 -9.69 13.86
C LEU A 229 -3.20 -10.21 15.28
N LEU A 230 -1.94 -10.43 15.61
CA LEU A 230 -1.51 -10.79 16.96
C LEU A 230 -1.31 -9.52 17.80
N ARG A 231 -1.83 -9.49 19.03
CA ARG A 231 -1.67 -8.34 19.92
C ARG A 231 -0.64 -8.57 21.01
N TYR A 232 0.18 -7.57 21.25
CA TYR A 232 1.05 -7.46 22.43
C TYR A 232 0.68 -6.21 23.23
N THR A 233 0.96 -6.23 24.53
CA THR A 233 0.85 -5.04 25.39
C THR A 233 2.15 -4.75 26.14
N SER A 234 2.42 -3.48 26.41
CA SER A 234 3.59 -3.02 27.16
C SER A 234 3.24 -1.82 28.04
N LYS A 235 4.05 -1.60 29.09
CA LYS A 235 4.00 -0.38 29.92
C LYS A 235 5.10 0.62 29.59
N ASP A 236 6.14 0.20 28.87
CA ASP A 236 7.40 0.95 28.71
C ASP A 236 7.98 0.92 27.29
N LEU A 237 7.24 0.35 26.33
CA LEU A 237 7.65 0.15 24.92
C LEU A 237 8.79 -0.85 24.71
N ILE A 238 9.36 -1.43 25.78
CA ILE A 238 10.51 -2.34 25.71
C ILE A 238 10.08 -3.77 26.05
N HIS A 239 9.33 -3.96 27.12
CA HIS A 239 8.88 -5.27 27.57
C HIS A 239 7.45 -5.52 27.10
N TRP A 240 7.27 -6.53 26.24
CA TRP A 240 6.01 -6.83 25.57
C TRP A 240 5.45 -8.19 26.00
N THR A 241 4.15 -8.25 26.26
CA THR A 241 3.44 -9.50 26.61
C THR A 241 2.41 -9.83 25.53
N CYS A 242 2.56 -10.99 24.89
CA CYS A 242 1.60 -11.52 23.92
C CYS A 242 0.23 -11.73 24.59
N GLN A 243 -0.83 -11.21 23.98
CA GLN A 243 -2.22 -11.36 24.43
C GLN A 243 -3.01 -12.38 23.59
N GLY A 244 -2.37 -12.99 22.59
CA GLY A 244 -3.04 -13.82 21.60
C GLY A 244 -3.71 -13.01 20.47
N PRO A 245 -4.43 -13.70 19.58
CA PRO A 245 -5.00 -13.10 18.38
C PRO A 245 -6.05 -12.05 18.74
N PHE A 246 -5.92 -10.87 18.15
CA PHE A 246 -6.83 -9.75 18.34
C PHE A 246 -7.93 -9.71 17.30
N TYR A 247 -7.61 -10.07 16.06
CA TYR A 247 -8.53 -10.04 14.94
C TYR A 247 -8.17 -11.13 13.93
N TYR A 248 -9.17 -11.79 13.35
CA TYR A 248 -9.02 -12.77 12.29
C TYR A 248 -9.69 -12.25 11.02
N THR A 249 -9.06 -12.36 9.84
CA THR A 249 -9.67 -11.82 8.61
C THR A 249 -10.93 -12.60 8.21
N GLY A 250 -10.98 -13.90 8.48
CA GLY A 250 -12.09 -14.74 8.03
C GLY A 250 -13.36 -14.66 8.87
N SER A 251 -13.38 -13.88 9.94
CA SER A 251 -14.65 -13.58 10.62
C SER A 251 -15.54 -12.65 9.79
N ASP A 252 -15.04 -11.99 8.74
CA ASP A 252 -15.82 -11.07 7.91
C ASP A 252 -15.32 -10.85 6.46
N LYS A 253 -14.02 -11.04 6.15
CA LYS A 253 -13.44 -10.87 4.80
C LYS A 253 -12.27 -11.82 4.54
N GLY A 254 -12.58 -12.92 3.85
CA GLY A 254 -11.61 -13.72 3.10
C GLY A 254 -10.58 -14.49 3.93
N PHE A 255 -9.59 -15.02 3.23
CA PHE A 255 -8.49 -15.87 3.69
C PHE A 255 -7.15 -15.31 3.20
N ALA A 256 -6.69 -14.22 3.82
CA ALA A 256 -5.35 -13.69 3.58
C ALA A 256 -4.83 -12.89 4.79
N TYR A 257 -3.53 -12.65 4.81
CA TYR A 257 -2.85 -11.86 5.84
C TYR A 257 -3.43 -10.43 5.88
N PRO A 258 -3.87 -9.93 7.05
CA PRO A 258 -4.24 -8.54 7.22
C PRO A 258 -2.96 -7.69 7.29
N GLU A 259 -2.47 -7.21 6.15
CA GLU A 259 -1.20 -6.47 6.09
C GLU A 259 -1.38 -5.02 6.54
N CYS A 260 -0.30 -4.44 7.06
CA CYS A 260 -0.23 -3.03 7.43
C CYS A 260 -1.39 -2.55 8.31
N PRO A 261 -1.62 -3.18 9.48
CA PRO A 261 -2.68 -2.76 10.37
C PRO A 261 -2.48 -1.29 10.78
N ASP A 262 -3.59 -0.59 10.93
CA ASP A 262 -3.66 0.73 11.55
C ASP A 262 -4.90 0.79 12.44
N LEU A 263 -4.68 0.88 13.75
CA LEU A 263 -5.74 1.03 14.73
C LEU A 263 -5.64 2.38 15.43
N PHE A 264 -6.75 3.13 15.40
CA PHE A 264 -6.85 4.42 16.06
C PHE A 264 -8.26 4.66 16.62
N LYS A 265 -8.34 5.51 17.66
CA LYS A 265 -9.60 6.04 18.17
C LYS A 265 -9.83 7.43 17.58
N TRP A 266 -11.04 7.70 17.12
CA TRP A 266 -11.42 9.00 16.60
C TRP A 266 -12.91 9.26 16.82
N ASN A 267 -13.25 10.38 17.46
CA ASN A 267 -14.62 10.84 17.69
C ASN A 267 -15.57 9.73 18.20
N GLY A 268 -15.16 9.02 19.27
CA GLY A 268 -15.99 8.00 19.92
C GLY A 268 -15.98 6.60 19.28
N TRP A 269 -15.25 6.41 18.19
CA TRP A 269 -15.09 5.13 17.51
C TRP A 269 -13.63 4.67 17.51
N TYR A 270 -13.42 3.36 17.55
CA TYR A 270 -12.18 2.69 17.19
C TYR A 270 -12.29 2.20 15.75
N TYR A 271 -11.27 2.48 14.95
CA TYR A 271 -11.14 2.00 13.58
C TYR A 271 -9.97 1.04 13.49
N LEU A 272 -10.17 -0.08 12.82
CA LEU A 272 -9.11 -1.03 12.46
C LEU A 272 -9.02 -1.08 10.93
N LEU A 273 -7.96 -0.52 10.37
CA LEU A 273 -7.63 -0.61 8.95
C LEU A 273 -6.65 -1.76 8.73
N PHE A 274 -6.75 -2.41 7.58
CA PHE A 274 -5.79 -3.42 7.11
C PHE A 274 -5.95 -3.64 5.60
N LYS A 275 -4.86 -4.03 4.95
CA LYS A 275 -4.84 -4.37 3.53
C LYS A 275 -5.09 -5.86 3.33
N ILE A 276 -5.96 -6.19 2.38
CA ILE A 276 -6.18 -7.56 1.88
C ILE A 276 -6.56 -7.51 0.40
N TYR A 277 -6.07 -8.45 -0.41
CA TYR A 277 -6.37 -8.57 -1.86
C TYR A 277 -6.10 -7.35 -2.76
N GLY A 278 -5.50 -6.27 -2.25
CA GLY A 278 -5.16 -5.05 -3.00
C GLY A 278 -5.75 -3.78 -2.39
N GLY A 279 -6.96 -3.86 -1.84
CA GLY A 279 -7.63 -2.74 -1.17
C GLY A 279 -7.30 -2.59 0.32
N THR A 280 -7.55 -1.39 0.86
CA THR A 280 -7.48 -1.14 2.31
C THR A 280 -8.87 -1.11 2.91
N TYR A 281 -9.16 -2.11 3.74
CA TYR A 281 -10.44 -2.28 4.38
C TYR A 281 -10.41 -1.74 5.80
N TYR A 282 -11.58 -1.40 6.34
CA TYR A 282 -11.70 -1.00 7.73
C TYR A 282 -12.86 -1.66 8.47
N ARG A 283 -12.70 -1.76 9.78
CA ARG A 283 -13.75 -2.09 10.75
C ARG A 283 -13.90 -0.97 11.75
N MET A 284 -15.09 -0.86 12.32
CA MET A 284 -15.40 0.10 13.36
C MET A 284 -15.98 -0.58 14.60
N SER A 285 -15.71 -0.01 15.77
CA SER A 285 -16.20 -0.49 17.06
C SER A 285 -16.28 0.67 18.05
N HIS A 286 -17.19 0.62 19.02
CA HIS A 286 -17.17 1.55 20.16
C HIS A 286 -16.17 1.15 21.26
N SER A 287 -15.58 -0.03 21.14
CA SER A 287 -14.65 -0.62 22.11
C SER A 287 -13.38 -1.09 21.44
N LEU A 288 -12.22 -0.84 22.09
CA LEU A 288 -10.93 -1.34 21.64
C LEU A 288 -10.92 -2.86 21.43
N ASN A 289 -11.65 -3.60 22.26
CA ASN A 289 -11.71 -5.07 22.20
C ASN A 289 -12.83 -5.59 21.30
N GLY A 290 -13.45 -4.73 20.50
CA GLY A 290 -14.58 -5.09 19.65
C GLY A 290 -15.91 -5.22 20.40
N PRO A 291 -16.93 -5.82 19.76
CA PRO A 291 -16.85 -6.43 18.44
C PRO A 291 -16.60 -5.41 17.33
N PHE A 292 -15.70 -5.75 16.40
CA PHE A 292 -15.42 -4.95 15.19
C PHE A 292 -16.40 -5.34 14.09
N VAL A 293 -17.05 -4.35 13.49
CA VAL A 293 -18.04 -4.55 12.43
C VAL A 293 -17.61 -3.91 11.12
N ALA A 294 -17.91 -4.59 10.01
CA ALA A 294 -17.73 -4.05 8.67
C ALA A 294 -18.90 -3.09 8.35
N PRO A 295 -18.62 -1.84 7.97
CA PRO A 295 -19.66 -0.94 7.49
C PRO A 295 -20.15 -1.34 6.09
N PRO A 296 -21.28 -0.77 5.61
CA PRO A 296 -21.82 -1.10 4.29
C PRO A 296 -20.86 -0.86 3.12
N SER A 297 -19.92 0.08 3.27
CA SER A 297 -18.81 0.35 2.35
C SER A 297 -17.53 0.38 3.17
N ASP A 298 -16.79 -0.73 3.11
CA ASP A 298 -15.67 -0.99 4.03
C ASP A 298 -14.29 -0.96 3.37
N ASN A 299 -14.21 -0.67 2.07
CA ASN A 299 -12.95 -0.41 1.37
C ASN A 299 -12.76 1.11 1.19
N LEU A 300 -11.70 1.66 1.77
CA LEU A 300 -11.36 3.08 1.68
C LEU A 300 -10.70 3.45 0.35
N SER A 301 -10.24 2.45 -0.40
CA SER A 301 -9.56 2.62 -1.68
C SER A 301 -10.02 1.59 -2.71
N ASN A 302 -9.26 1.47 -3.79
CA ASN A 302 -9.23 0.32 -4.67
C ASN A 302 -7.80 -0.22 -4.75
N ASP A 303 -7.56 -1.18 -5.64
CA ASP A 303 -6.27 -1.87 -5.69
C ASP A 303 -5.09 -1.01 -6.16
N TYR A 304 -5.32 0.24 -6.56
CA TYR A 304 -4.26 1.18 -6.94
C TYR A 304 -3.95 2.23 -5.85
N ALA A 305 -4.63 2.19 -4.71
CA ALA A 305 -4.23 2.94 -3.52
C ALA A 305 -4.06 1.94 -2.37
N MET A 306 -2.91 1.28 -2.41
CA MET A 306 -2.55 0.19 -1.51
C MET A 306 -2.03 0.74 -0.17
N VAL A 307 -2.26 -0.02 0.90
CA VAL A 307 -1.64 0.21 2.22
C VAL A 307 -1.94 1.62 2.76
N LEU A 308 -3.23 1.99 2.81
CA LEU A 308 -3.60 3.23 3.47
C LEU A 308 -3.38 3.11 4.99
N LYS A 309 -2.31 3.72 5.48
CA LYS A 309 -2.10 4.01 6.90
C LYS A 309 -2.41 5.47 7.17
N THR A 310 -2.72 5.81 8.42
CA THR A 310 -3.24 7.13 8.77
C THR A 310 -2.54 7.76 9.96
N ALA A 311 -2.52 9.08 9.99
CA ALA A 311 -2.16 9.83 11.18
C ALA A 311 -3.08 11.06 11.33
N PRO A 312 -3.27 11.57 12.55
CA PRO A 312 -3.90 12.88 12.75
C PRO A 312 -3.18 13.96 11.95
N PHE A 313 -3.88 15.03 11.62
CA PHE A 313 -3.29 16.28 11.17
C PHE A 313 -3.94 17.41 11.96
N GLY A 314 -3.32 17.76 13.08
CA GLY A 314 -3.99 18.50 14.15
C GLY A 314 -5.04 17.64 14.87
N GLU A 315 -6.01 18.30 15.50
CA GLU A 315 -7.00 17.63 16.37
C GLU A 315 -8.20 17.05 15.60
N GLN A 316 -8.58 17.68 14.49
CA GLN A 316 -9.85 17.41 13.82
C GLN A 316 -9.72 16.64 12.51
N ARG A 317 -8.53 16.62 11.90
CA ARG A 317 -8.31 16.01 10.59
C ARG A 317 -7.49 14.74 10.73
N ARG A 318 -7.64 13.85 9.76
CA ARG A 318 -6.86 12.62 9.65
C ARG A 318 -6.50 12.39 8.20
N ILE A 319 -5.20 12.28 7.95
CA ILE A 319 -4.66 12.06 6.61
C ILE A 319 -4.28 10.59 6.48
N ALA A 320 -4.72 9.98 5.41
CA ALA A 320 -4.31 8.65 4.99
C ALA A 320 -3.30 8.77 3.86
N VAL A 321 -2.24 7.97 3.93
CA VAL A 321 -1.20 7.87 2.92
C VAL A 321 -1.15 6.42 2.47
N GLY A 322 -1.10 6.20 1.16
CA GLY A 322 -0.92 4.89 0.55
C GLY A 322 0.10 4.99 -0.58
N PHE A 323 0.31 3.89 -1.29
CA PHE A 323 1.08 3.91 -2.53
C PHE A 323 0.28 3.34 -3.71
N ILE A 324 0.63 3.83 -4.89
CA ILE A 324 0.12 3.42 -6.19
C ILE A 324 1.18 2.50 -6.80
N PRO A 325 0.88 1.21 -7.04
CA PRO A 325 1.86 0.30 -7.63
C PRO A 325 2.25 0.78 -9.04
N SER A 326 3.45 0.41 -9.43
CA SER A 326 3.91 0.55 -10.82
C SER A 326 3.36 -0.60 -11.67
N ARG A 327 3.47 -0.47 -13.00
CA ARG A 327 3.14 -1.55 -13.94
C ARG A 327 4.37 -1.94 -14.74
N ALA A 328 4.57 -3.25 -14.90
CA ALA A 328 5.67 -3.79 -15.68
C ALA A 328 5.67 -3.20 -17.11
N GLY A 329 6.81 -2.64 -17.51
CA GLY A 329 6.98 -2.00 -18.82
C GLY A 329 6.17 -0.71 -19.01
N ASN A 330 5.55 -0.18 -17.96
CA ASN A 330 4.66 0.98 -18.00
C ASN A 330 3.52 0.83 -19.03
N LYS A 331 2.85 -0.33 -19.02
CA LYS A 331 1.76 -0.69 -19.95
C LYS A 331 0.41 -0.87 -19.27
N ASP A 332 -0.68 -0.74 -20.01
CA ASP A 332 -2.03 -0.93 -19.47
C ASP A 332 -2.30 -2.38 -19.03
N ASP A 333 -1.72 -3.34 -19.75
CA ASP A 333 -1.78 -4.79 -19.50
C ASP A 333 -0.61 -5.31 -18.64
N GLY A 334 0.31 -4.42 -18.25
CA GLY A 334 1.45 -4.76 -17.42
C GLY A 334 1.03 -5.25 -16.03
N GLN A 335 1.66 -6.33 -15.56
CA GLN A 335 1.48 -6.82 -14.19
C GLN A 335 1.91 -5.77 -13.17
N TRP A 336 1.29 -5.77 -12.00
CA TRP A 336 1.71 -4.88 -10.91
C TRP A 336 3.12 -5.20 -10.43
N THR A 337 3.86 -4.14 -10.18
CA THR A 337 5.15 -4.20 -9.48
C THR A 337 5.05 -3.39 -8.19
N TYR A 338 5.67 -3.93 -7.14
CA TYR A 338 5.67 -3.30 -5.82
C TYR A 338 6.40 -1.95 -5.88
N GLY A 339 5.87 -0.93 -5.19
CA GLY A 339 6.42 0.41 -5.24
C GLY A 339 5.98 1.22 -6.46
N GLY A 340 5.84 2.52 -6.27
CA GLY A 340 5.46 3.45 -7.32
C GLY A 340 5.40 4.87 -6.80
N ASN A 341 4.18 5.40 -6.70
CA ASN A 341 3.94 6.78 -6.25
C ASN A 341 3.17 6.78 -4.93
N LEU A 342 3.41 7.73 -4.04
CA LEU A 342 2.57 7.93 -2.86
C LEU A 342 1.28 8.66 -3.23
N VAL A 343 0.18 8.32 -2.54
CA VAL A 343 -1.12 8.96 -2.70
C VAL A 343 -1.66 9.39 -1.35
N PHE A 344 -2.16 10.61 -1.27
CA PHE A 344 -2.74 11.17 -0.05
C PHE A 344 -4.26 11.27 -0.17
N ARG A 345 -4.92 11.04 0.96
CA ARG A 345 -6.36 11.20 1.15
C ARG A 345 -6.62 11.87 2.48
N GLU A 346 -7.67 12.68 2.55
CA GLU A 346 -8.25 13.04 3.83
C GLU A 346 -9.37 12.05 4.17
N LEU A 347 -9.36 11.55 5.41
CA LEU A 347 -10.48 10.78 5.92
C LEU A 347 -11.51 11.72 6.52
N VAL A 348 -12.77 11.48 6.20
CA VAL A 348 -13.91 12.21 6.77
C VAL A 348 -14.79 11.22 7.51
N GLN A 349 -14.97 11.42 8.82
CA GLN A 349 -15.94 10.66 9.60
C GLN A 349 -17.33 11.25 9.41
N LYS A 350 -18.28 10.41 8.98
CA LYS A 350 -19.69 10.78 8.86
C LYS A 350 -20.39 10.71 10.21
N ALA A 351 -21.57 11.29 10.30
CA ALA A 351 -22.37 11.32 11.54
C ALA A 351 -22.67 9.92 12.10
N ASP A 352 -22.76 8.89 11.25
CA ASP A 352 -22.98 7.49 11.66
C ASP A 352 -21.68 6.75 12.05
N GLY A 353 -20.54 7.44 12.04
CA GLY A 353 -19.23 6.86 12.31
C GLY A 353 -18.58 6.16 11.11
N THR A 354 -19.24 6.04 9.96
CA THR A 354 -18.57 5.50 8.78
C THR A 354 -17.55 6.49 8.22
N LEU A 355 -16.54 5.98 7.53
CA LEU A 355 -15.48 6.78 6.95
C LEU A 355 -15.69 6.98 5.44
N ALA A 356 -15.37 8.18 4.98
CA ALA A 356 -15.11 8.51 3.58
C ALA A 356 -13.62 8.79 3.41
N ALA A 357 -13.11 8.57 2.18
CA ALA A 357 -11.79 9.02 1.77
C ALA A 357 -11.97 10.00 0.60
N VAL A 358 -11.37 11.18 0.72
CA VAL A 358 -11.51 12.28 -0.23
C VAL A 358 -10.13 12.83 -0.61
N PHE A 359 -10.09 13.69 -1.63
CA PHE A 359 -8.88 14.44 -1.93
C PHE A 359 -8.50 15.36 -0.77
N CYS A 360 -7.20 15.41 -0.48
CA CYS A 360 -6.63 16.41 0.41
C CYS A 360 -6.51 17.72 -0.38
N GLU A 361 -7.26 18.75 0.02
CA GLU A 361 -7.44 19.98 -0.78
C GLU A 361 -6.10 20.71 -1.01
N GLU A 362 -5.25 20.75 0.02
CA GLU A 362 -3.92 21.37 -0.02
C GLU A 362 -2.93 20.64 -0.93
N MET A 363 -3.16 19.34 -1.13
CA MET A 363 -2.29 18.47 -1.92
C MET A 363 -2.70 18.39 -3.39
N MET A 364 -3.77 19.10 -3.79
CA MET A 364 -4.22 19.06 -5.17
C MET A 364 -3.13 19.59 -6.11
N PRO A 365 -2.81 18.88 -7.22
CA PRO A 365 -1.80 19.36 -8.15
C PRO A 365 -2.08 20.77 -8.65
N ALA A 366 -1.05 21.60 -8.70
CA ALA A 366 -1.18 22.98 -9.13
C ALA A 366 -1.81 23.12 -10.54
N ILE A 367 -2.72 24.08 -10.69
CA ILE A 367 -3.31 24.48 -11.98
C ILE A 367 -2.31 25.34 -12.77
N ASP A 368 -2.18 25.07 -14.06
CA ASP A 368 -1.54 25.96 -15.03
C ASP A 368 -2.60 26.94 -15.56
N SER A 369 -2.41 28.23 -15.27
CA SER A 369 -3.34 29.31 -15.65
C SER A 369 -3.54 29.47 -17.16
N GLY A 370 -2.75 28.79 -17.99
CA GLY A 370 -2.82 28.89 -19.46
C GLY A 370 -4.05 28.25 -20.11
N PHE A 371 -4.80 27.38 -19.42
CA PHE A 371 -6.02 26.77 -19.95
C PHE A 371 -7.09 26.58 -18.88
N HIS A 372 -8.25 27.20 -19.13
CA HIS A 372 -9.47 27.07 -18.35
C HIS A 372 -10.65 26.93 -19.32
N TYR A 373 -11.39 25.83 -19.19
CA TYR A 373 -12.62 25.60 -19.93
C TYR A 373 -13.74 25.40 -18.94
N GLU A 374 -14.67 26.34 -18.92
CA GLU A 374 -15.82 26.32 -18.04
C GLU A 374 -17.08 26.48 -18.86
N VAL A 375 -18.03 25.57 -18.64
CA VAL A 375 -19.31 25.60 -19.32
C VAL A 375 -20.39 25.97 -18.32
N GLN A 376 -21.05 27.11 -18.58
CA GLN A 376 -22.21 27.56 -17.81
C GLN A 376 -23.51 26.87 -18.26
N GLU A 377 -23.52 26.24 -19.43
CA GLU A 377 -24.65 25.49 -19.97
C GLU A 377 -24.68 24.03 -19.50
N GLU A 378 -25.89 23.48 -19.47
CA GLU A 378 -26.19 22.09 -19.12
C GLU A 378 -26.05 21.18 -20.36
N TYR A 379 -25.24 20.13 -20.28
CA TYR A 379 -25.18 19.10 -21.32
C TYR A 379 -26.12 17.96 -21.00
N CYS A 380 -27.31 18.00 -21.59
CA CYS A 380 -28.26 16.89 -21.53
C CYS A 380 -27.99 15.91 -22.67
N VAL A 381 -27.75 14.64 -22.32
CA VAL A 381 -27.68 13.53 -23.28
C VAL A 381 -28.89 12.64 -23.03
N ASP A 382 -29.77 12.54 -24.02
CA ASP A 382 -31.02 11.79 -23.96
C ASP A 382 -31.01 10.69 -25.04
N SER A 383 -30.89 9.44 -24.59
CA SER A 383 -30.76 8.29 -25.47
C SER A 383 -31.37 7.05 -24.80
N PRO A 384 -32.70 6.86 -24.91
CA PRO A 384 -33.42 5.84 -24.15
C PRO A 384 -33.08 4.40 -24.57
N ASP A 385 -32.56 4.19 -25.78
CA ASP A 385 -32.42 2.86 -26.40
C ASP A 385 -31.04 2.57 -27.00
N ARG A 386 -30.07 3.47 -26.83
CA ARG A 386 -28.71 3.31 -27.37
C ARG A 386 -27.67 4.13 -26.61
N PHE A 387 -26.41 3.99 -27.03
CA PHE A 387 -25.31 4.85 -26.61
C PHE A 387 -25.39 6.22 -27.30
N ALA A 388 -25.24 7.30 -26.53
CA ALA A 388 -25.08 8.65 -27.05
C ALA A 388 -24.06 9.41 -26.20
N TYR A 389 -23.47 10.45 -26.80
CA TYR A 389 -22.43 11.23 -26.13
C TYR A 389 -22.39 12.68 -26.61
N TYR A 390 -21.79 13.53 -25.79
CA TYR A 390 -21.33 14.87 -26.14
C TYR A 390 -19.79 14.89 -26.13
N ALA A 391 -19.18 15.43 -27.19
CA ALA A 391 -17.74 15.41 -27.37
C ALA A 391 -17.10 16.79 -27.19
N LEU A 392 -16.03 16.82 -26.41
CA LEU A 392 -15.18 17.97 -26.15
C LEU A 392 -13.79 17.70 -26.72
N LYS A 393 -13.20 18.71 -27.37
CA LYS A 393 -11.87 18.64 -27.99
C LYS A 393 -10.89 19.52 -27.25
N ASN A 394 -9.60 19.29 -27.47
CA ASN A 394 -8.48 20.04 -26.87
C ASN A 394 -8.43 19.95 -25.34
N VAL A 395 -8.87 18.83 -24.76
CA VAL A 395 -8.72 18.54 -23.33
C VAL A 395 -7.26 18.18 -23.06
N PRO A 396 -6.57 18.87 -22.12
CA PRO A 396 -5.18 18.56 -21.79
C PRO A 396 -4.99 17.13 -21.27
N VAL A 397 -3.83 16.52 -21.54
CA VAL A 397 -3.45 15.20 -21.01
C VAL A 397 -3.37 15.22 -19.48
N ASN A 398 -2.80 16.30 -18.94
CA ASN A 398 -2.74 16.61 -17.53
C ASN A 398 -3.83 17.64 -17.21
N ALA A 399 -4.93 17.21 -16.61
CA ALA A 399 -6.10 18.06 -16.37
C ALA A 399 -6.85 17.67 -15.10
N ARG A 400 -7.49 18.66 -14.48
CA ARG A 400 -8.54 18.46 -13.48
C ARG A 400 -9.89 18.72 -14.14
N ILE A 401 -10.82 17.79 -13.97
CA ILE A 401 -12.18 17.88 -14.52
C ILE A 401 -13.18 17.79 -13.36
N ARG A 402 -13.98 18.83 -13.17
CA ARG A 402 -15.02 18.90 -12.14
C ARG A 402 -16.38 19.07 -12.80
N MET A 403 -17.37 18.35 -12.31
CA MET A 403 -18.76 18.50 -12.77
C MET A 403 -19.75 17.92 -11.76
N LYS A 404 -21.02 18.23 -11.99
CA LYS A 404 -22.15 17.50 -11.40
C LYS A 404 -22.78 16.61 -12.46
N VAL A 405 -23.00 15.34 -12.11
CA VAL A 405 -23.73 14.37 -12.92
C VAL A 405 -25.14 14.25 -12.34
N ASP A 406 -26.16 14.41 -13.17
CA ASP A 406 -27.57 14.40 -12.80
C ASP A 406 -28.32 13.35 -13.65
N PRO A 407 -28.38 12.09 -13.16
CA PRO A 407 -29.15 11.03 -13.80
C PRO A 407 -30.65 11.36 -13.78
N MET A 408 -31.28 11.43 -14.95
CA MET A 408 -32.69 11.80 -15.10
C MET A 408 -33.58 10.56 -15.29
N GLY A 409 -33.39 9.57 -14.42
CA GLY A 409 -34.05 8.27 -14.47
C GLY A 409 -33.08 7.10 -14.63
N PRO A 410 -33.60 5.87 -14.74
CA PRO A 410 -32.77 4.68 -14.92
C PRO A 410 -31.91 4.79 -16.18
N ASN A 411 -30.66 4.37 -16.07
CA ASN A 411 -29.75 4.19 -17.20
C ASN A 411 -28.97 2.88 -17.03
N THR A 412 -28.45 2.32 -18.13
CA THR A 412 -27.53 1.17 -18.05
C THR A 412 -26.18 1.62 -17.50
N SER A 413 -25.66 2.72 -18.02
CA SER A 413 -24.48 3.40 -17.48
C SER A 413 -24.42 4.83 -17.99
N THR A 414 -23.75 5.69 -17.23
CA THR A 414 -23.36 7.04 -17.64
C THR A 414 -21.92 7.29 -17.25
N GLY A 415 -21.23 8.20 -17.93
CA GLY A 415 -19.85 8.50 -17.57
C GLY A 415 -19.07 9.27 -18.60
N MET A 416 -17.77 8.99 -18.64
CA MET A 416 -16.77 9.72 -19.41
C MET A 416 -15.85 8.75 -20.13
N LEU A 417 -15.54 9.02 -21.40
CA LEU A 417 -14.38 8.42 -22.07
C LEU A 417 -13.23 9.42 -21.99
N LEU A 418 -12.32 9.16 -21.05
CA LEU A 418 -11.17 10.01 -20.74
C LEU A 418 -10.03 9.73 -21.72
N ARG A 419 -9.27 10.78 -22.05
CA ARG A 419 -8.11 10.73 -22.96
C ARG A 419 -8.43 10.04 -24.30
N TYR A 420 -9.62 10.29 -24.83
CA TYR A 420 -10.11 9.68 -26.05
C TYR A 420 -9.29 10.16 -27.26
N GLY A 421 -8.87 9.23 -28.10
CA GLY A 421 -8.15 9.48 -29.34
C GLY A 421 -8.01 8.21 -30.18
N GLU A 422 -7.20 8.27 -31.24
CA GLU A 422 -7.05 7.17 -32.21
C GLU A 422 -6.60 5.84 -31.59
N ARG A 423 -5.84 5.90 -30.49
CA ARG A 423 -5.30 4.71 -29.80
C ARG A 423 -6.26 4.09 -28.78
N GLY A 424 -7.35 4.77 -28.44
CA GLY A 424 -8.32 4.31 -27.45
C GLY A 424 -8.70 5.41 -26.44
N PHE A 425 -9.18 4.96 -25.28
CA PHE A 425 -9.66 5.79 -24.17
C PHE A 425 -9.61 5.01 -22.86
N TYR A 426 -9.74 5.72 -21.74
CA TYR A 426 -10.06 5.12 -20.44
C TYR A 426 -11.52 5.44 -20.08
N GLU A 427 -12.34 4.41 -19.91
CA GLU A 427 -13.73 4.59 -19.49
C GLU A 427 -13.80 4.84 -17.99
N LEU A 428 -14.44 5.94 -17.59
CA LEU A 428 -14.96 6.15 -16.24
C LEU A 428 -16.48 6.00 -16.31
N SER A 429 -17.06 4.97 -15.70
CA SER A 429 -18.50 4.73 -15.75
C SER A 429 -19.13 4.57 -14.38
N PHE A 430 -20.34 5.10 -14.25
CA PHE A 430 -21.18 5.06 -13.06
C PHE A 430 -22.40 4.18 -13.36
N ASP A 431 -22.53 3.08 -12.63
CA ASP A 431 -23.64 2.15 -12.72
C ASP A 431 -24.44 2.21 -11.41
N ALA A 432 -25.59 2.88 -11.48
CA ALA A 432 -26.45 3.09 -10.33
C ALA A 432 -27.16 1.80 -9.89
N ALA A 433 -27.54 0.93 -10.82
CA ALA A 433 -28.21 -0.32 -10.51
C ALA A 433 -27.26 -1.31 -9.80
N ALA A 434 -26.01 -1.38 -10.25
CA ALA A 434 -24.98 -2.20 -9.63
C ALA A 434 -24.34 -1.54 -8.39
N ASN A 435 -24.56 -0.26 -8.14
CA ASN A 435 -23.81 0.54 -7.16
C ASN A 435 -22.30 0.45 -7.39
N LYS A 436 -21.87 0.63 -8.64
CA LYS A 436 -20.50 0.36 -9.09
C LYS A 436 -19.94 1.53 -9.87
N VAL A 437 -18.65 1.80 -9.68
CA VAL A 437 -17.89 2.75 -10.49
C VAL A 437 -16.70 2.03 -11.11
N ASN A 438 -16.54 2.14 -12.42
CA ASN A 438 -15.40 1.58 -13.15
C ASN A 438 -14.45 2.69 -13.59
N LEU A 439 -13.16 2.39 -13.63
CA LEU A 439 -12.14 3.24 -14.22
C LEU A 439 -11.16 2.36 -15.01
N GLY A 440 -11.30 2.29 -16.33
CA GLY A 440 -10.55 1.38 -17.17
C GLY A 440 -10.74 -0.08 -16.74
N ASN A 441 -9.67 -0.74 -16.31
CA ASN A 441 -9.67 -2.14 -15.88
C ASN A 441 -9.84 -2.37 -14.36
N THR A 442 -10.19 -1.33 -13.59
CA THR A 442 -10.47 -1.46 -12.15
C THR A 442 -11.85 -0.92 -11.82
N SER A 443 -12.36 -1.27 -10.65
CA SER A 443 -13.67 -0.84 -10.19
C SER A 443 -13.75 -0.76 -8.67
N ILE A 444 -14.68 0.06 -8.17
CA ILE A 444 -15.12 0.05 -6.79
C ILE A 444 -16.60 -0.29 -6.72
N GLU A 445 -16.95 -1.09 -5.72
CA GLU A 445 -18.30 -1.57 -5.49
C GLU A 445 -18.97 -0.79 -4.34
N ARG A 446 -20.28 -0.99 -4.18
CA ARG A 446 -21.10 -0.46 -3.08
C ARG A 446 -21.06 1.08 -3.03
N VAL A 447 -20.97 1.73 -4.19
CA VAL A 447 -21.04 3.18 -4.35
C VAL A 447 -22.51 3.57 -4.52
N LYS A 448 -23.13 3.97 -3.41
CA LYS A 448 -24.54 4.39 -3.39
C LYS A 448 -24.72 5.87 -3.76
N GLY A 449 -25.91 6.22 -4.25
CA GLY A 449 -26.30 7.58 -4.60
C GLY A 449 -25.88 7.98 -6.01
N LEU A 450 -25.67 7.00 -6.90
CA LEU A 450 -25.38 7.22 -8.31
C LEU A 450 -26.66 7.37 -9.16
N ASP A 451 -27.84 7.22 -8.55
CA ASP A 451 -29.18 7.37 -9.11
C ASP A 451 -29.81 8.75 -8.84
N VAL A 452 -29.12 9.59 -8.07
CA VAL A 452 -29.47 10.98 -7.76
C VAL A 452 -28.34 11.90 -8.18
N PRO A 453 -28.48 13.24 -8.20
CA PRO A 453 -27.38 14.09 -8.61
C PRO A 453 -26.17 14.00 -7.66
N PHE A 454 -24.96 13.87 -8.22
CA PHE A 454 -23.71 13.76 -7.47
C PHE A 454 -22.56 14.54 -8.13
N GLU A 455 -21.55 14.90 -7.34
CA GLU A 455 -20.35 15.58 -7.83
C GLU A 455 -19.25 14.58 -8.26
N VAL A 456 -18.47 14.96 -9.27
CA VAL A 456 -17.30 14.20 -9.73
C VAL A 456 -16.12 15.16 -9.88
N ASP A 457 -14.98 14.80 -9.29
CA ASP A 457 -13.70 15.48 -9.42
C ASP A 457 -12.64 14.49 -9.92
N VAL A 458 -12.18 14.68 -11.15
CA VAL A 458 -11.20 13.83 -11.84
C VAL A 458 -9.87 14.57 -11.91
N VAL A 459 -8.81 13.91 -11.50
CA VAL A 459 -7.42 14.36 -11.67
C VAL A 459 -6.72 13.40 -12.61
N MET A 460 -6.32 13.88 -13.79
CA MET A 460 -5.45 13.17 -14.71
C MET A 460 -4.06 13.79 -14.63
N LYS A 461 -3.08 13.10 -14.04
CA LYS A 461 -1.68 13.58 -13.96
C LYS A 461 -0.73 12.47 -14.41
N HIS A 462 0.04 12.72 -15.47
CA HIS A 462 0.94 11.76 -16.09
C HIS A 462 0.26 10.44 -16.50
N ASP A 463 0.54 9.37 -15.78
CA ASP A 463 -0.03 8.04 -15.94
C ASP A 463 -1.02 7.70 -14.84
N ILE A 464 -1.50 8.67 -14.05
CA ILE A 464 -2.49 8.45 -13.00
C ILE A 464 -3.80 9.14 -13.40
N ILE A 465 -4.89 8.40 -13.25
CA ILE A 465 -6.24 8.96 -13.23
C ILE A 465 -6.82 8.66 -11.85
N ASP A 466 -7.19 9.71 -11.12
CA ASP A 466 -7.73 9.64 -9.77
C ASP A 466 -9.06 10.37 -9.73
N VAL A 467 -10.09 9.75 -9.15
CA VAL A 467 -11.46 10.25 -9.20
C VAL A 467 -12.05 10.27 -7.81
N CYS A 468 -12.57 11.41 -7.37
CA CYS A 468 -13.41 11.53 -6.19
C CYS A 468 -14.88 11.69 -6.60
N ILE A 469 -15.73 10.81 -6.08
CA ILE A 469 -17.16 10.79 -6.30
C ILE A 469 -17.83 11.31 -5.03
N ASP A 470 -18.57 12.41 -5.18
CA ASP A 470 -19.46 13.02 -4.20
C ASP A 470 -18.78 13.32 -2.85
N ARG A 471 -17.49 13.66 -2.89
CA ARG A 471 -16.64 13.84 -1.68
C ARG A 471 -16.80 12.68 -0.68
N ARG A 472 -16.95 11.45 -1.17
CA ARG A 472 -17.20 10.26 -0.33
C ARG A 472 -16.37 9.05 -0.69
N ARG A 473 -16.15 8.80 -1.99
CA ARG A 473 -15.48 7.60 -2.50
C ARG A 473 -14.44 8.00 -3.53
N CYS A 474 -13.26 7.39 -3.48
CA CYS A 474 -12.25 7.56 -4.50
C CYS A 474 -11.96 6.25 -5.23
N ILE A 475 -11.64 6.36 -6.52
CA ILE A 475 -11.10 5.28 -7.36
C ILE A 475 -9.90 5.82 -8.12
N LEU A 476 -8.83 5.05 -8.18
CA LEU A 476 -7.59 5.43 -8.85
C LEU A 476 -7.20 4.35 -9.86
N ASN A 477 -6.58 4.73 -10.97
CA ASN A 477 -5.94 3.77 -11.87
C ASN A 477 -4.62 4.32 -12.43
N ARG A 478 -3.70 3.41 -12.72
CA ARG A 478 -2.47 3.63 -13.49
C ARG A 478 -2.81 3.43 -14.98
N CYS A 479 -2.65 4.47 -15.77
CA CYS A 479 -3.15 4.65 -17.13
C CYS A 479 -2.06 5.26 -18.05
N PRO A 480 -0.98 4.52 -18.35
CA PRO A 480 0.18 5.04 -19.07
C PRO A 480 0.00 5.23 -20.59
N GLU A 481 -0.86 4.47 -21.27
CA GLU A 481 -0.83 4.39 -22.74
C GLU A 481 -1.73 5.41 -23.46
N GLN A 482 -2.98 5.58 -23.02
CA GLN A 482 -3.91 6.48 -23.71
C GLN A 482 -3.62 7.94 -23.34
N LYS A 483 -3.43 8.78 -24.36
CA LYS A 483 -3.04 10.20 -24.26
C LYS A 483 -3.84 11.09 -25.22
N GLY A 484 -5.04 10.66 -25.63
CA GLY A 484 -5.89 11.46 -26.50
C GLY A 484 -6.32 12.77 -25.86
N ASN A 485 -6.67 13.76 -26.69
CA ASN A 485 -7.01 15.12 -26.26
C ASN A 485 -8.52 15.41 -26.34
N GLN A 486 -9.35 14.36 -26.33
CA GLN A 486 -10.79 14.47 -26.38
C GLN A 486 -11.40 13.85 -25.11
N LEU A 487 -12.57 14.38 -24.74
CA LEU A 487 -13.42 13.89 -23.67
C LEU A 487 -14.81 13.66 -24.23
N LEU A 488 -15.37 12.47 -24.02
CA LEU A 488 -16.75 12.17 -24.36
C LEU A 488 -17.54 12.00 -23.08
N LEU A 489 -18.61 12.77 -22.89
CA LEU A 489 -19.59 12.58 -21.82
C LEU A 489 -20.72 11.73 -22.38
N PHE A 490 -21.02 10.58 -21.80
CA PHE A 490 -21.90 9.59 -22.42
C PHE A 490 -23.02 9.10 -21.50
N VAL A 491 -24.06 8.58 -22.13
CA VAL A 491 -25.10 7.75 -21.50
C VAL A 491 -25.42 6.55 -22.39
N HIS A 492 -25.76 5.43 -21.75
CA HIS A 492 -26.27 4.23 -22.40
C HIS A 492 -27.66 3.89 -21.84
N ASN A 493 -28.66 3.88 -22.72
CA ASN A 493 -30.07 3.56 -22.41
C ASN A 493 -30.65 4.39 -21.27
N GLY A 494 -30.67 5.72 -21.43
CA GLY A 494 -31.25 6.61 -20.44
C GLY A 494 -31.00 8.07 -20.76
N LYS A 495 -31.20 8.90 -19.73
CA LYS A 495 -31.02 10.35 -19.82
C LYS A 495 -30.17 10.83 -18.66
N VAL A 496 -29.19 11.66 -18.96
CA VAL A 496 -28.31 12.27 -17.97
C VAL A 496 -28.03 13.71 -18.34
N SER A 497 -27.83 14.51 -17.32
CA SER A 497 -27.39 15.88 -17.45
C SER A 497 -26.04 16.10 -16.76
N PHE A 498 -25.10 16.71 -17.47
CA PHE A 498 -23.81 17.13 -16.94
C PHE A 498 -23.82 18.65 -16.75
N LYS A 499 -23.59 19.09 -15.51
CA LYS A 499 -23.71 20.49 -15.09
C LYS A 499 -22.39 21.00 -14.50
N ASN A 500 -22.14 22.30 -14.61
CA ASN A 500 -20.99 23.00 -14.03
C ASN A 500 -19.65 22.34 -14.40
N LEU A 501 -19.49 22.01 -15.69
CA LEU A 501 -18.26 21.39 -16.17
C LEU A 501 -17.13 22.40 -16.16
N ILE A 502 -16.08 22.10 -15.41
CA ILE A 502 -14.83 22.85 -15.34
C ILE A 502 -13.68 21.92 -15.71
N ILE A 503 -12.85 22.33 -16.66
CA ILE A 503 -11.63 21.64 -17.06
C ILE A 503 -10.46 22.62 -16.98
N GLU A 504 -9.50 22.29 -16.13
CA GLU A 504 -8.30 23.09 -15.90
C GLU A 504 -7.07 22.27 -16.25
N LYS A 505 -6.07 22.88 -16.89
CA LYS A 505 -4.79 22.22 -17.14
C LYS A 505 -3.99 22.14 -15.85
N LEU A 506 -3.37 21.00 -15.58
CA LEU A 506 -2.44 20.84 -14.46
C LEU A 506 -1.02 21.19 -14.92
N LYS A 507 -0.20 21.71 -14.00
CA LYS A 507 1.25 21.79 -14.20
C LYS A 507 1.83 20.39 -14.42
N GLU A 508 2.86 20.32 -15.26
CA GLU A 508 3.60 19.08 -15.51
C GLU A 508 4.37 18.63 -14.26
#